data_AF-A0A843C469-F1
#
_entry.id   AF-A0A843C469-F1
#
_cell.length_a   1.000
_cell.length_b   1.000
_cell.length_c   1.000
_cell.angle_alpha   90.00
_cell.angle_beta   90.00
_cell.angle_gamma   90.00
#
_symmetry.space_group_name_H-M   'P 1'
#
loop_
_entity.id
_entity.type
_entity.pdbx_description
1 polymer ?
#
loop_
_entity_poly.entity_id
_entity_poly.type
_entity_poly.pdbx_seq_one_letter_code
_entity_poly.pdbx_strand_id
1 'polypeptide(L)' 'MKLNPSVLEINLSEVENIIKRFIKGYIKNNGFEGIIIGLSGGVDSSTIAALSCSAIGNENVTGLILPEKETYNI' A
#
# COMPACT_ATOMS: atom_id res chain seq x y z
N MET A 1 10.95 26.43 8.46
CA MET A 1 9.86 26.05 7.55
C MET A 1 8.67 26.94 7.84
N LYS A 2 8.15 27.70 6.86
CA LYS A 2 6.95 28.52 7.05
C LYS A 2 5.73 27.66 6.76
N LEU A 3 4.86 27.45 7.74
CA LEU A 3 3.59 26.76 7.54
C LEU A 3 2.60 27.73 6.91
N ASN A 4 2.02 27.35 5.77
CA ASN A 4 0.97 28.07 5.05
C ASN A 4 -0.02 27.04 4.48
N PRO A 5 -1.22 27.42 4.00
CA PRO A 5 -2.22 26.46 3.54
C PRO A 5 -1.74 25.51 2.42
N SER A 6 -0.79 25.93 1.58
CA SER A 6 -0.26 25.07 0.50
C SER A 6 0.49 23.84 1.01
N VAL A 7 0.92 23.81 2.28
CA VAL A 7 1.54 22.60 2.88
C VAL A 7 0.54 21.45 3.07
N LEU A 8 -0.77 21.71 2.95
CA LEU A 8 -1.82 20.71 3.00
C LEU A 8 -2.19 20.18 1.61
N GLU A 9 -1.65 20.78 0.53
CA GLU A 9 -1.89 20.31 -0.82
C GLU A 9 -1.16 18.98 -1.05
N ILE A 10 -1.93 17.96 -1.44
CA ILE A 10 -1.39 16.63 -1.70
C ILE A 10 -1.23 16.46 -3.21
N ASN A 11 0.02 16.40 -3.68
CA ASN A 11 0.32 15.94 -5.03
C ASN A 11 0.27 14.40 -5.06
N LEU A 12 -0.85 13.85 -5.51
CA LEU A 12 -1.10 12.41 -5.49
C LEU A 12 -0.02 11.61 -6.26
N SER A 13 0.42 12.10 -7.41
CA SER A 13 1.44 11.42 -8.23
C SER A 13 2.80 11.39 -7.53
N GLU A 14 3.18 12.48 -6.88
CA GLU A 14 4.42 12.54 -6.10
C GLU A 14 4.34 11.61 -4.88
N VAL A 15 3.24 11.64 -4.14
CA VAL A 15 3.01 10.77 -2.97
C VAL A 15 3.04 9.30 -3.38
N GLU A 16 2.37 8.93 -4.47
CA GLU A 16 2.41 7.58 -5.02
C GLU A 16 3.84 7.13 -5.32
N ASN A 17 4.64 7.98 -5.96
CA ASN A 17 6.04 7.68 -6.28
C ASN A 17 6.91 7.55 -5.02
N ILE A 18 6.69 8.39 -4.01
CA ILE A 18 7.38 8.31 -2.72
C ILE A 18 7.07 6.95 -2.05
N ILE A 19 5.79 6.56 -1.99
CA ILE A 19 5.37 5.30 -1.37
C ILE A 19 5.92 4.10 -2.14
N LYS A 20 5.82 4.06 -3.46
CA LYS A 20 6.38 2.96 -4.27
C LYS A 20 7.89 2.81 -4.08
N ARG A 21 8.63 3.93 -4.05
CA ARG A 21 10.09 3.91 -3.78
C ARG A 21 10.40 3.37 -2.39
N PHE A 22 9.62 3.78 -1.39
CA PHE A 22 9.76 3.27 -0.03
C PHE A 22 9.54 1.75 0.01
N ILE A 23 8.43 1.25 -0.57
CA ILE A 23 8.12 -0.20 -0.62
C ILE A 23 9.27 -0.97 -1.27
N LYS A 24 9.67 -0.57 -2.49
CA LYS A 24 10.74 -1.24 -3.25
C LYS A 24 12.07 -1.21 -2.49
N GLY A 25 12.41 -0.08 -1.87
CA GLY A 25 13.62 0.07 -1.06
C GLY A 25 13.60 -0.82 0.17
N TYR A 26 12.48 -0.87 0.89
CA TYR A 26 12.34 -1.68 2.09
C TYR A 26 12.50 -3.18 1.77
N ILE A 27 11.84 -3.67 0.72
CA ILE A 27 11.97 -5.06 0.27
C ILE A 27 13.42 -5.39 -0.10
N LYS A 28 14.02 -4.57 -0.96
CA LYS A 28 15.40 -4.79 -1.42
C LYS A 28 16.42 -4.76 -0.28
N ASN A 29 16.31 -3.77 0.62
CA ASN A 29 17.29 -3.56 1.68
C ASN A 29 17.26 -4.65 2.76
N ASN A 30 16.11 -5.30 2.93
CA ASN A 30 15.95 -6.40 3.89
C ASN A 30 16.07 -7.79 3.25
N GLY A 31 16.25 -7.88 1.93
CA GLY A 31 16.37 -9.16 1.22
C GLY A 31 15.06 -9.96 1.18
N PHE A 32 13.91 -9.29 1.23
CA PHE A 32 12.61 -9.95 1.13
C PHE A 32 12.27 -10.26 -0.33
N GLU A 33 11.52 -11.34 -0.54
CA GLU A 33 11.10 -11.80 -1.87
C GLU A 33 9.75 -11.19 -2.30
N GLY A 34 8.94 -10.72 -1.34
CA GLY A 34 7.61 -10.19 -1.63
C GLY A 34 6.86 -9.69 -0.41
N ILE A 35 5.57 -9.42 -0.58
CA ILE A 35 4.66 -8.88 0.45
C ILE A 35 3.42 -9.77 0.57
N ILE A 36 3.02 -10.02 1.82
CA ILE A 36 1.71 -10.61 2.14
C ILE A 36 0.82 -9.50 2.71
N ILE A 37 -0.38 -9.32 2.16
CA ILE A 37 -1.32 -8.25 2.52
C ILE A 37 -2.65 -8.86 2.95
N GLY A 38 -3.13 -8.50 4.14
CA GLY A 38 -4.51 -8.76 4.53
C GLY A 38 -5.48 -7.87 3.72
N LEU A 39 -6.41 -8.48 2.98
CA LEU A 39 -7.39 -7.80 2.14
C LEU A 39 -8.79 -7.94 2.74
N SER A 40 -9.35 -6.83 3.20
CA SER A 40 -10.73 -6.76 3.71
C SER A 40 -11.74 -6.28 2.67
N GLY A 41 -11.26 -5.73 1.54
CA GLY A 41 -12.08 -5.00 0.56
C GLY A 41 -12.23 -3.50 0.90
N GLY A 42 -11.77 -3.07 2.08
CA GLY A 42 -11.72 -1.65 2.45
C GLY A 42 -10.69 -0.85 1.63
N VAL A 43 -10.93 0.45 1.49
CA VAL A 43 -10.12 1.37 0.67
C VAL A 43 -8.63 1.33 1.03
N ASP A 44 -8.30 1.22 2.31
CA ASP A 44 -6.90 1.21 2.77
C ASP A 44 -6.16 -0.04 2.29
N SER A 45 -6.75 -1.22 2.52
CA SER A 45 -6.17 -2.51 2.12
C SER A 45 -6.05 -2.64 0.60
N SER A 46 -7.04 -2.16 -0.14
CA SER A 46 -7.05 -2.14 -1.60
C SER A 46 -5.99 -1.18 -2.15
N THR A 47 -5.84 -0.01 -1.53
CA THR A 47 -4.84 1.00 -1.92
C THR A 47 -3.42 0.46 -1.74
N ILE A 48 -3.10 -0.12 -0.58
CA ILE A 48 -1.75 -0.65 -0.35
C ILE A 48 -1.44 -1.86 -1.24
N ALA A 49 -2.44 -2.68 -1.59
CA ALA A 49 -2.26 -3.77 -2.54
C ALA A 49 -1.93 -3.25 -3.95
N ALA A 50 -2.67 -2.25 -4.44
CA ALA A 50 -2.40 -1.64 -5.73
C ALA A 50 -1.01 -0.99 -5.79
N LEU A 51 -0.64 -0.24 -4.74
CA LEU A 51 0.68 0.39 -4.63
C LEU A 51 1.81 -0.64 -4.54
N SER A 52 1.61 -1.73 -3.81
CA SER A 52 2.59 -2.81 -3.67
C SER A 52 2.83 -3.50 -5.01
N CYS A 53 1.77 -3.90 -5.72
CA CYS A 53 1.89 -4.49 -7.06
C CYS A 53 2.59 -3.54 -8.03
N SER A 54 2.28 -2.24 -7.98
CA SER A 54 2.93 -1.22 -8.81
C SER A 54 4.41 -1.00 -8.46
N ALA A 55 4.81 -1.25 -7.21
CA ALA A 55 6.18 -1.04 -6.74
C ALA A 55 7.12 -2.20 -7.07
N ILE A 56 6.65 -3.44 -6.92
CA ILE A 56 7.50 -4.64 -6.96
C ILE A 56 7.02 -5.75 -7.91
N GLY A 57 5.95 -5.52 -8.69
CA GLY A 57 5.33 -6.56 -9.52
C GLY A 57 4.25 -7.32 -8.76
N ASN A 58 3.18 -7.72 -9.45
CA ASN A 58 2.06 -8.44 -8.82
C ASN A 58 2.42 -9.88 -8.46
N GLU A 59 3.41 -10.48 -9.13
CA GLU A 59 3.95 -11.80 -8.85
C GLU A 59 4.60 -11.89 -7.45
N ASN A 60 5.03 -10.75 -6.89
CA ASN A 60 5.68 -10.65 -5.58
C ASN A 60 4.71 -10.17 -4.48
N VAL A 61 3.40 -10.15 -4.75
CA VAL A 61 2.38 -9.68 -3.80
C VAL A 61 1.27 -10.71 -3.66
N THR A 62 1.08 -11.22 -2.44
CA THR A 62 0.01 -12.16 -2.12
C THR A 62 -1.03 -11.50 -1.22
N GLY A 63 -2.28 -11.42 -1.70
CA GLY A 63 -3.42 -10.96 -0.91
C GLY A 63 -4.09 -12.11 -0.16
N LEU A 64 -4.34 -11.93 1.14
CA LEU A 64 -5.07 -12.88 1.99
C LEU A 64 -6.36 -12.24 2.47
N ILE A 65 -7.50 -12.80 2.10
CA ILE A 65 -8.78 -12.44 2.70
C ILE A 65 -8.92 -13.24 3.99
N LEU A 66 -9.14 -12.53 5.10
CA LEU A 66 -9.30 -13.11 6.44
C LEU A 66 -10.74 -12.89 6.93
N PRO A 67 -11.71 -13.67 6.43
CA PRO A 67 -13.10 -13.49 6.79
C PRO A 67 -13.35 -13.95 8.23
N GLU A 68 -14.23 -13.22 8.92
CA GLU A 68 -14.73 -13.56 10.25
C GLU A 68 -16.27 -13.60 10.20
N LYS A 69 -16.89 -14.43 11.05
CA LYS A 69 -18.29 -14.82 10.94
C LYS A 69 -19.26 -13.66 11.16
N GLU A 70 -18.86 -12.61 11.89
CA GLU A 70 -19.65 -11.40 12.14
C GLU A 70 -19.40 -10.30 11.09
N THR A 71 -18.41 -10.45 10.22
CA THR A 71 -18.11 -9.46 9.16
C THR A 71 -19.11 -9.53 7.98
N TYR A 72 -19.93 -10.58 7.91
CA TYR A 72 -21.09 -10.63 7.01
C TYR A 72 -22.35 -10.21 7.77
N ASN A 73 -22.61 -8.90 7.84
CA ASN A 73 -23.95 -8.41 8.17
C ASN A 73 -24.88 -8.75 6.99
N ILE A 74 -25.60 -9.87 7.10
CA ILE A 74 -26.76 -10.21 6.26
C ILE A 74 -27.92 -9.29 6.68
#